data_AF-A0A841Z9K1-F1
#
_entry.id   AF-A0A841Z9K1-F1
#
_cell.length_a   1.000
_cell.length_b   1.000
_cell.length_c   1.000
_cell.angle_alpha   90.00
_cell.angle_beta   90.00
_cell.angle_gamma   90.00
#
_symmetry.space_group_name_H-M   'P 1'
#
loop_
_entity.id
_entity.type
_entity.pdbx_description
1 polymer ?
#
loop_
_entity_poly.entity_id
_entity_poly.type
_entity_poly.pdbx_seq_one_letter_code
_entity_poly.pdbx_strand_id
1 'polypeptide(L)'
;MNKYKIPLTAYPEQIRELAVHRYKVIEPYLLHEKTCKHIMEETGLSERTIWYWISQYRMDGLKGRLFVNCWGEISRYKLGKQWLVPLFSL
;
A
#
# COMPACT_ATOMS: atom_id res chain seq x y z
N MET A 1 -6.90 27.47 1.62
CA MET A 1 -5.62 26.87 2.03
C MET A 1 -5.82 26.15 3.36
N ASN A 2 -5.93 24.82 3.32
CA ASN A 2 -6.29 24.06 4.53
C ASN A 2 -5.04 23.87 5.41
N LYS A 3 -5.06 24.52 6.57
CA LYS A 3 -4.00 24.50 7.59
C LYS A 3 -3.96 23.11 8.23
N TYR A 4 -2.76 22.57 8.42
CA TYR A 4 -2.42 21.30 9.09
C TYR A 4 -2.52 20.01 8.23
N LYS A 5 -1.63 19.85 7.24
CA LYS A 5 -1.28 18.51 6.74
C LYS A 5 -0.53 17.75 7.85
N ILE A 6 -1.25 16.91 8.60
CA ILE A 6 -0.70 16.03 9.65
C ILE A 6 0.58 15.33 9.13
N PRO A 7 1.69 15.32 9.89
CA PRO A 7 2.93 14.67 9.47
C PRO A 7 2.77 13.15 9.52
N LEU A 8 3.50 12.41 8.67
CA LEU A 8 3.46 10.95 8.64
C LEU A 8 3.85 10.35 10.00
N THR A 9 4.71 11.05 10.76
CA THR A 9 5.15 10.69 12.10
C THR A 9 4.04 10.68 13.15
N ALA A 10 2.95 11.43 12.93
CA ALA A 10 1.80 11.46 13.84
C ALA A 10 0.88 10.24 13.70
N TYR A 11 1.14 9.36 12.72
CA TYR A 11 0.41 8.12 12.55
C TYR A 11 1.10 6.95 13.27
N PRO A 12 0.34 5.93 13.73
CA PRO A 12 0.87 4.69 14.27
C PRO A 12 1.90 4.05 13.36
N GLU A 13 2.92 3.43 13.96
CA GLU A 13 4.03 2.81 13.25
C GLU A 13 3.58 1.82 12.17
N GLN A 14 2.59 0.98 12.49
CA GLN A 14 2.07 -0.03 11.55
C GLN A 14 1.51 0.62 10.27
N ILE A 15 0.90 1.79 10.40
CA ILE A 15 0.37 2.54 9.26
C ILE A 15 1.52 3.14 8.44
N ARG A 16 2.57 3.62 9.10
CA ARG A 16 3.77 4.15 8.40
C ARG A 16 4.50 3.04 7.65
N GLU A 17 4.69 1.88 8.28
CA GLU A 17 5.32 0.71 7.66
C GLU A 17 4.55 0.22 6.44
N LEU A 18 3.21 0.16 6.53
CA LEU A 18 2.35 -0.23 5.42
C LEU A 18 2.45 0.77 4.25
N ALA A 19 2.51 2.06 4.54
CA ALA A 19 2.70 3.09 3.52
C ALA A 19 4.06 2.95 2.81
N VAL A 20 5.13 2.67 3.57
CA VAL A 20 6.47 2.41 3.02
C VAL A 20 6.49 1.11 2.19
N HIS A 21 5.85 0.04 2.67
CA HIS A 21 5.77 -1.22 1.92
C HIS A 21 5.11 -1.01 0.56
N ARG A 22 3.95 -0.36 0.53
CA ARG A 22 3.23 -0.03 -0.72
C ARG A 22 4.04 0.87 -1.63
N TYR A 23 4.86 1.77 -1.07
CA TYR A 23 5.77 2.58 -1.86
C TYR A 23 6.81 1.72 -2.57
N LYS A 24 7.49 0.83 -1.85
CA LYS A 24 8.49 -0.08 -2.43
C LYS A 24 7.94 -0.94 -3.57
N VAL A 25 6.66 -1.30 -3.52
CA VAL A 25 6.00 -2.03 -4.61
C VAL A 25 5.86 -1.19 -5.89
N ILE A 26 5.52 0.10 -5.77
CA ILE A 26 5.30 0.97 -6.94
C ILE A 26 6.52 1.80 -7.34
N GLU A 27 7.54 1.86 -6.48
CA GLU A 27 8.79 2.60 -6.70
C GLU A 27 9.44 2.25 -8.04
N PRO A 28 9.56 0.96 -8.46
CA PRO A 28 10.11 0.61 -9.77
C PRO A 28 9.30 1.18 -10.94
N TYR A 29 7.99 1.37 -10.79
CA TYR A 29 7.18 2.03 -11.81
C TYR A 29 7.38 3.54 -11.82
N LEU A 30 7.52 4.15 -10.65
CA LEU A 30 7.77 5.59 -10.51
C LEU A 30 9.14 5.99 -11.05
N LEU A 31 10.13 5.11 -10.94
CA LEU A 31 11.47 5.27 -11.48
C LEU A 31 11.58 4.84 -12.96
N HIS A 32 10.48 4.43 -13.58
CA HIS A 32 10.42 3.93 -14.96
C HIS A 32 11.28 2.67 -15.23
N GLU A 33 11.65 1.93 -14.18
CA GLU A 33 12.42 0.69 -14.27
C GLU A 33 11.53 -0.51 -14.66
N LYS A 34 10.27 -0.52 -14.20
CA LYS A 34 9.30 -1.58 -14.48
C LYS A 34 7.98 -1.01 -14.98
N THR A 35 7.31 -1.76 -15.84
CA THR A 35 5.93 -1.47 -16.23
C THR A 35 4.96 -1.96 -15.16
N CYS A 36 3.74 -1.41 -15.15
CA CYS A 36 2.67 -1.85 -14.24
C CYS A 36 2.43 -3.38 -14.35
N LYS A 37 2.50 -3.92 -15.57
CA LYS A 37 2.37 -5.36 -15.85
C LYS A 37 3.40 -6.21 -15.11
N HIS A 38 4.68 -5.82 -15.13
CA HIS A 38 5.72 -6.56 -14.39
C HIS A 38 5.45 -6.56 -12.88
N ILE A 39 4.98 -5.44 -12.33
CA ILE A 39 4.63 -5.36 -10.90
C ILE A 39 3.44 -6.26 -10.58
N MET A 40 2.44 -6.34 -11.47
CA MET A 40 1.31 -7.27 -11.30
C MET A 40 1.76 -8.73 -11.27
N GLU A 41 2.66 -9.11 -12.18
CA GLU A 41 3.19 -10.48 -12.26
C GLU A 41 4.00 -10.86 -11.01
N GLU A 42 4.82 -9.94 -10.48
CA GLU A 42 5.64 -10.18 -9.29
C GLU A 42 4.84 -10.21 -7.98
N THR A 43 3.81 -9.38 -7.89
CA THR A 43 3.09 -9.16 -6.62
C THR A 43 1.73 -9.86 -6.56
N GLY A 44 1.18 -10.31 -7.69
CA GLY A 44 -0.18 -10.82 -7.79
C GLY A 44 -1.26 -9.76 -7.56
N LEU A 45 -0.90 -8.47 -7.51
CA LEU A 45 -1.84 -7.39 -7.29
C LEU A 45 -2.61 -7.05 -8.57
N SER A 46 -3.87 -6.63 -8.40
CA SER A 46 -4.66 -6.13 -9.52
C SER A 46 -4.10 -4.81 -10.06
N GLU A 47 -4.24 -4.61 -11.37
CA GLU A 47 -3.89 -3.35 -12.04
C GLU A 47 -4.53 -2.14 -11.35
N ARG A 48 -5.81 -2.26 -10.97
CA ARG A 48 -6.56 -1.21 -10.27
C ARG A 48 -5.90 -0.82 -8.94
N THR A 49 -5.41 -1.80 -8.18
CA THR A 49 -4.73 -1.56 -6.89
C THR A 49 -3.43 -0.78 -7.11
N ILE A 50 -2.63 -1.17 -8.10
CA ILE A 50 -1.35 -0.52 -8.40
C ILE A 50 -1.58 0.92 -8.87
N TRP A 51 -2.51 1.14 -9.81
CA TRP A 51 -2.86 2.49 -10.28
C TRP A 51 -3.42 3.37 -9.16
N TYR A 52 -4.25 2.80 -8.28
CA TYR A 52 -4.74 3.51 -7.11
C TYR A 52 -3.57 3.97 -6.22
N TRP A 53 -2.60 3.10 -5.93
CA TRP A 53 -1.43 3.48 -5.14
C TRP A 53 -0.56 4.54 -5.82
N ILE A 54 -0.38 4.46 -7.13
CA ILE A 54 0.36 5.47 -7.91
C ILE A 54 -0.35 6.82 -7.86
N SER A 55 -1.67 6.83 -8.08
CA SER A 55 -2.48 8.05 -8.05
C SER A 55 -2.43 8.74 -6.69
N GLN A 56 -2.63 7.98 -5.61
CA GLN A 56 -2.52 8.50 -4.23
C GLN A 56 -1.13 9.05 -3.93
N TYR A 57 -0.07 8.37 -4.39
CA TYR A 57 1.29 8.85 -4.21
C TYR A 57 1.56 10.15 -4.96
N ARG A 58 1.06 10.30 -6.20
CA ARG A 58 1.23 11.53 -6.98
C ARG A 58 0.53 12.72 -6.35
N MET A 59 -0.61 12.51 -5.68
CA MET A 59 -1.38 13.58 -5.04
C MET A 59 -0.77 14.03 -3.71
N ASP A 60 -0.37 13.09 -2.86
CA ASP A 60 -0.04 13.37 -1.46
C ASP A 60 1.25 12.68 -0.96
N GLY A 61 2.06 12.14 -1.86
CA GLY A 61 3.29 11.41 -1.52
C GLY A 61 3.00 10.19 -0.64
N LEU A 62 3.87 9.93 0.34
CA LEU A 62 3.62 8.87 1.33
C LEU A 62 2.38 9.12 2.20
N LYS A 63 1.87 10.37 2.25
CA LYS A 63 0.68 10.72 3.06
C LYS A 63 -0.65 10.37 2.38
N GLY A 64 -0.70 10.28 1.06
CA GLY A 64 -1.91 9.86 0.33
C GLY A 64 -2.35 8.43 0.64
N ARG A 65 -1.50 7.68 1.35
CA ARG A 65 -1.67 6.26 1.64
C ARG A 65 -2.09 5.94 3.08
N LEU A 66 -2.65 6.92 3.78
CA LEU A 66 -3.08 6.77 5.17
C LEU A 66 -4.53 6.30 5.31
N PHE A 67 -5.37 6.52 4.29
CA PHE A 67 -6.79 6.20 4.36
C PHE A 67 -7.30 5.66 3.02
N VAL A 68 -7.29 4.34 2.86
CA VAL A 68 -8.38 3.54 2.26
C VAL A 68 -8.06 2.07 2.60
N ASN A 69 -9.00 1.43 3.31
CA ASN A 69 -9.08 -0.02 3.56
C ASN A 69 -8.00 -0.72 4.42
N CYS A 70 -7.31 0.00 5.33
CA CYS A 70 -6.34 -0.61 6.24
C CYS A 70 -6.93 -1.76 7.10
N TRP A 71 -8.20 -1.74 7.48
CA TRP A 71 -8.78 -2.82 8.30
C TRP A 71 -8.94 -4.16 7.56
N GLY A 72 -9.21 -4.15 6.25
CA GLY A 72 -9.33 -5.38 5.45
C GLY A 72 -8.01 -5.88 4.86
N GLU A 73 -7.03 -4.98 4.69
CA GLU A 73 -5.70 -5.33 4.17
C GLU A 73 -4.70 -5.68 5.27
N ILE A 74 -4.75 -5.07 6.47
CA ILE A 74 -3.88 -5.47 7.60
C ILE A 74 -4.17 -6.93 7.99
N SER A 75 -5.44 -7.36 7.94
CA SER A 75 -5.83 -8.76 8.15
C SER A 75 -5.24 -9.70 7.08
N ARG A 76 -5.17 -9.27 5.81
CA ARG A 76 -4.53 -10.04 4.72
C ARG A 76 -3.00 -10.01 4.75
N TYR A 77 -2.40 -8.90 5.16
CA TYR A 77 -0.95 -8.77 5.33
C TYR A 77 -0.43 -9.59 6.50
N LYS A 78 -1.18 -9.68 7.62
CA LYS A 78 -0.86 -10.64 8.71
C LYS A 78 -0.94 -12.10 8.25
N LEU A 79 -1.86 -12.43 7.35
CA LEU A 79 -2.00 -13.79 6.79
C LEU A 79 -0.89 -14.18 5.81
N GLY A 80 -0.08 -13.23 5.32
CA GLY A 80 0.94 -13.48 4.31
C GLY A 80 2.35 -13.81 4.84
N LYS A 81 2.62 -13.63 6.14
CA LYS A 81 3.94 -13.92 6.76
C LYS A 81 3.90 -14.87 7.96
N GLN A 82 2.87 -15.72 8.03
CA GLN A 82 2.96 -17.05 8.64
C GLN A 82 2.21 -18.01 7.72
N TRP A 83 2.93 -18.99 7.17
CA TRP A 83 2.42 -19.94 6.20
C TRP A 83 1.24 -20.74 6.78
N LEU A 84 0.06 -20.55 6.17
CA LEU A 84 -1.17 -21.35 6.26
C LEU A 84 -1.76 -21.65 7.66
N VAL A 85 -2.88 -20.99 8.00
CA VAL A 85 -4.18 -21.69 8.17
C VAL A 85 -5.35 -20.70 7.99
N PRO A 86 -6.36 -21.02 7.15
CA PRO A 86 -7.56 -20.20 7.00
C PRO A 86 -8.56 -20.54 8.11
N LEU A 87 -9.04 -19.54 8.84
CA LEU A 87 -10.21 -19.67 9.71
C LEU A 87 -11.25 -18.64 9.31
N PHE A 88 -11.95 -18.93 8.21
CA PHE A 88 -13.39 -18.72 8.15
C PHE A 88 -14.01 -20.05 7.71
N SER A 89 -14.49 -20.80 8.68
CA SER A 89 -15.59 -21.74 8.52
C SER A 89 -16.43 -21.65 9.77
N LEU A 90 -17.69 -21.23 9.54
CA LEU A 90 -18.84 -21.03 10.43
C LEU A 90 -18.87 -19.76 11.26
#